data_AF-Q7S8V6-F1
#
_entry.id   AF-Q7S8V6-F1
#
_cell.length_a   1.000
_cell.length_b   1.000
_cell.length_c   1.000
_cell.angle_alpha   90.00
_cell.angle_beta   90.00
_cell.angle_gamma   90.00
#
_symmetry.space_group_name_H-M   'P 1'
#
loop_
_entity.id
_entity.type
_entity.pdbx_description
1 polymer ?
#
loop_
_entity_poly.entity_id
_entity_poly.type
_entity_poly.pdbx_seq_one_letter_code
_entity_poly.pdbx_strand_id
1 'polypeptide(L)'
;MTSKKQRQHHCPVCTLVGNVRCLKKQHWRPCEIHGRSGHHGDFSVCVKCDGSEKRAEKAERIERQKEKEEQERLRKEEAERKKREEEDAKRAEKEKARKEKHESKDAKKKKEKR
;
A
#
# COMPACT_ATOMS: atom_id res chain seq x y z
N MET A 1 19.40 -24.01 34.52
CA MET A 1 18.86 -25.12 33.71
C MET A 1 18.80 -24.67 32.26
N THR A 2 19.74 -25.11 31.42
CA THR A 2 19.76 -24.77 30.00
C THR A 2 18.77 -25.67 29.26
N SER A 3 17.63 -25.10 28.87
CA SER A 3 16.64 -25.80 28.04
C SER A 3 17.32 -26.39 26.81
N LYS A 4 17.31 -27.73 26.69
CA LYS A 4 17.80 -28.42 25.49
C LYS A 4 16.96 -27.91 24.31
N LYS A 5 17.55 -27.02 23.50
CA LYS A 5 16.95 -26.53 22.25
C LYS A 5 16.68 -27.75 21.37
N GLN A 6 15.42 -28.15 21.22
CA GLN A 6 15.02 -29.26 20.37
C GLN A 6 15.41 -28.92 18.93
N ARG A 7 16.46 -29.57 18.42
CA ARG A 7 16.95 -29.32 17.07
C ARG A 7 16.04 -30.05 16.09
N GLN A 8 15.32 -29.29 15.27
CA GLN A 8 14.40 -29.86 14.29
C GLN A 8 15.16 -30.41 13.08
N HIS A 9 14.81 -31.63 12.67
CA HIS A 9 15.39 -32.30 11.50
C HIS A 9 14.65 -31.98 10.20
N HIS A 10 13.48 -31.37 10.31
CA HIS A 10 12.58 -31.06 9.20
C HIS A 10 12.09 -29.62 9.37
N CYS A 11 11.77 -28.96 8.26
CA CYS A 11 11.08 -27.68 8.33
C CYS A 11 9.69 -27.89 8.97
N PRO A 12 9.28 -27.15 10.01
CA PRO A 12 7.96 -27.33 10.59
C PRO A 12 6.81 -26.87 9.67
N VAL A 13 7.11 -26.06 8.65
CA VAL A 13 6.11 -25.54 7.70
C VAL A 13 5.87 -26.49 6.52
N CYS A 14 6.94 -27.03 5.92
CA CYS A 14 6.83 -27.84 4.72
C CYS A 14 7.34 -29.28 4.88
N THR A 15 7.75 -29.64 6.10
CA THR A 15 8.27 -30.96 6.50
C THR A 15 9.48 -31.48 5.72
N LEU A 16 10.05 -30.68 4.82
CA LEU A 16 11.21 -31.07 4.02
C LEU A 16 12.51 -30.94 4.83
N VAL A 17 13.43 -31.86 4.56
CA VAL A 17 14.83 -31.79 5.00
C VAL A 17 15.63 -30.92 4.03
N GLY A 18 16.62 -30.19 4.54
CA GLY A 18 17.57 -29.45 3.71
C GLY A 18 18.27 -30.36 2.70
N ASN A 19 18.41 -29.89 1.45
CA ASN A 19 19.15 -30.61 0.41
C ASN A 19 20.66 -30.34 0.50
N VAL A 20 21.46 -30.98 -0.35
CA VAL A 20 22.93 -30.80 -0.39
C VAL A 20 23.35 -29.34 -0.55
N ARG A 21 22.61 -28.54 -1.31
CA ARG A 21 22.89 -27.10 -1.47
C ARG A 21 22.65 -26.33 -0.17
N CYS A 22 21.62 -26.69 0.59
CA CYS A 22 21.36 -26.12 1.91
C CYS A 22 22.50 -26.43 2.90
N LEU A 23 23.10 -27.62 2.83
CA LEU A 23 24.26 -27.99 3.64
C LEU A 23 25.51 -27.20 3.25
N LYS A 24 25.80 -27.09 1.95
CA LYS A 24 26.94 -26.29 1.45
C LYS A 24 26.84 -24.82 1.86
N LYS A 25 25.63 -24.28 1.93
CA LYS A 25 25.35 -22.90 2.37
C LYS A 25 25.17 -22.77 3.89
N GLN A 26 25.42 -23.84 4.66
CA GLN A 26 25.29 -23.87 6.11
C GLN A 26 23.90 -23.46 6.62
N HIS A 27 22.84 -23.63 5.82
CA HIS A 27 21.46 -23.45 6.30
C HIS A 27 21.03 -24.60 7.22
N TRP A 28 21.71 -25.74 7.09
CA TRP A 28 21.49 -26.97 7.83
C TRP A 28 22.85 -27.53 8.25
N ARG A 29 22.92 -28.07 9.47
CA ARG A 29 24.12 -28.72 10.02
C ARG A 29 23.88 -30.23 10.13
N PRO A 30 24.91 -31.06 9.92
CA PRO A 30 24.80 -32.48 10.19
C PRO A 30 24.47 -32.73 11.66
N CYS A 31 23.63 -33.72 11.91
CA CYS A 31 23.33 -34.19 13.26
C CYS A 31 24.52 -35.00 13.76
N GLU A 32 25.04 -34.67 14.94
CA GLU A 32 26.14 -35.43 15.56
C GLU A 32 25.70 -36.83 16.01
N ILE A 33 24.40 -37.01 16.29
CA ILE A 33 23.82 -38.27 16.76
C ILE A 33 23.47 -39.20 15.58
N HIS A 34 22.83 -38.65 14.55
CA HIS A 34 22.35 -39.40 13.38
C HIS A 34 23.31 -39.32 12.18
N GLY A 35 24.47 -38.67 12.33
CA GLY A 35 25.49 -38.53 11.29
C GLY A 35 24.93 -37.92 10.00
N ARG A 36 25.25 -38.52 8.85
CA ARG A 36 24.74 -38.11 7.52
C ARG A 36 23.24 -38.33 7.34
N SER A 37 22.60 -39.10 8.21
CA SER A 37 21.19 -39.50 8.11
C SER A 37 20.25 -38.44 8.67
N GLY A 38 20.75 -37.51 9.49
CA GLY A 38 19.97 -36.43 10.07
C GLY A 38 20.69 -35.10 9.91
N HIS A 39 19.95 -34.06 9.53
CA HIS A 39 20.47 -32.69 9.49
C HIS A 39 19.55 -31.79 10.31
N HIS A 40 20.11 -30.85 11.05
CA HIS A 40 19.37 -29.86 11.83
C HIS A 40 19.35 -28.52 11.10
N GLY A 41 18.19 -27.87 11.03
CA GLY A 41 18.11 -26.49 10.60
C GLY A 41 18.67 -25.57 11.69
N ASP A 42 19.50 -24.59 11.30
CA ASP A 42 19.88 -23.49 12.21
C ASP A 42 18.69 -22.53 12.45
N PHE A 43 17.77 -22.51 11.50
CA PHE A 43 16.56 -21.68 11.49
C PHE A 43 15.34 -22.46 11.99
N SER A 44 14.36 -21.74 12.54
CA SER A 44 13.06 -22.30 12.91
C SER A 44 12.28 -22.83 11.70
N VAL A 45 12.46 -22.21 10.54
CA VAL A 45 11.82 -22.57 9.26
C VAL A 45 12.84 -22.60 8.15
N CYS A 46 12.62 -23.41 7.10
CA CYS A 46 13.57 -23.45 5.99
C CYS A 46 13.57 -22.13 5.20
N VAL A 47 14.72 -21.80 4.60
CA VAL A 47 14.93 -20.55 3.83
C VAL A 47 13.90 -20.36 2.69
N LYS A 48 13.35 -21.46 2.15
CA LYS A 48 12.28 -21.37 1.14
C LYS A 48 10.98 -20.87 1.75
N CYS A 49 10.58 -21.40 2.91
CA CYS A 49 9.37 -21.00 3.61
C CYS A 49 9.50 -19.58 4.14
N ASP A 50 10.62 -19.25 4.80
CA ASP A 50 10.93 -17.89 5.24
C ASP A 50 10.90 -16.88 4.08
N GLY A 51 11.54 -17.23 2.95
CA GLY A 51 11.52 -16.39 1.76
C GLY A 51 10.15 -16.28 1.09
N SER A 52 9.28 -17.28 1.22
CA SER A 52 7.90 -17.20 0.72
C SER A 52 7.02 -16.30 1.60
N GLU A 53 7.14 -16.42 2.92
CA GLU A 53 6.44 -15.56 3.88
C GLU A 53 6.83 -14.09 3.68
N LYS A 54 8.12 -13.79 3.60
CA LYS A 54 8.62 -12.44 3.34
C LYS A 54 8.14 -11.87 2.00
N ARG A 55 7.99 -12.72 0.98
CA ARG A 55 7.46 -12.29 -0.32
C ARG A 55 5.95 -12.00 -0.25
N ALA A 56 5.20 -12.81 0.48
CA ALA A 56 3.78 -12.58 0.73
C ALA A 56 3.58 -11.27 1.49
N GLU A 57 4.30 -11.07 2.60
CA GLU A 57 4.24 -9.83 3.39
C GLU A 57 4.58 -8.60 2.55
N LYS A 58 5.63 -8.71 1.71
CA LYS A 58 6.02 -7.63 0.81
C LYS A 58 4.94 -7.33 -0.23
N ALA A 59 4.31 -8.36 -0.80
CA ALA A 59 3.23 -8.19 -1.77
C ALA A 59 2.01 -7.51 -1.13
N GLU A 60 1.59 -7.96 0.04
CA GLU A 60 0.50 -7.33 0.79
C GLU A 60 0.80 -5.87 1.14
N ARG A 61 2.05 -5.57 1.54
CA ARG A 61 2.45 -4.20 1.86
C ARG A 61 2.38 -3.30 0.64
N ILE A 62 2.81 -3.78 -0.53
CA ILE A 62 2.75 -3.03 -1.79
C ILE A 62 1.30 -2.77 -2.18
N GLU A 63 0.42 -3.78 -2.12
CA GLU A 63 -1.00 -3.61 -2.46
C GLU A 63 -1.69 -2.60 -1.53
N ARG A 64 -1.43 -2.68 -0.21
CA ARG A 64 -1.96 -1.69 0.74
C ARG A 64 -1.44 -0.28 0.49
N GLN A 65 -0.21 -0.12 -0.02
CA GLN A 65 0.31 1.19 -0.38
C GLN A 65 -0.39 1.76 -1.61
N LYS A 66 -0.57 0.95 -2.66
CA LYS A 66 -1.30 1.36 -3.87
C LYS A 66 -2.73 1.79 -3.55
N GLU A 67 -3.43 1.03 -2.71
CA GLU A 67 -4.81 1.35 -2.33
C GLU A 67 -4.88 2.70 -1.59
N LYS A 68 -3.91 2.97 -0.70
CA LYS A 68 -3.83 4.28 -0.02
C LYS A 68 -3.54 5.42 -0.98
N GLU A 69 -2.61 5.23 -1.91
CA GLU A 69 -2.27 6.23 -2.93
C GLU A 69 -3.46 6.53 -3.85
N GLU A 70 -4.23 5.50 -4.22
CA GLU A 70 -5.43 5.66 -5.03
C GLU A 70 -6.54 6.41 -4.28
N GLN A 71 -6.81 6.04 -3.02
CA GLN A 71 -7.78 6.77 -2.20
C GLN A 71 -7.38 8.23 -2.00
N GLU A 72 -6.10 8.52 -1.79
CA GLU A 72 -5.62 9.89 -1.64
C GLU A 72 -5.77 10.67 -2.95
N ARG A 73 -5.48 10.05 -4.10
CA ARG A 73 -5.67 10.66 -5.42
C ARG A 73 -7.14 11.02 -5.66
N LEU A 74 -8.06 10.09 -5.39
CA LEU A 74 -9.50 10.32 -5.56
C LEU A 74 -10.00 11.46 -4.66
N ARG A 75 -9.55 11.52 -3.41
CA ARG A 75 -9.91 12.62 -2.49
C ARG A 75 -9.39 13.98 -2.97
N LYS A 76 -8.17 14.02 -3.52
CA LYS A 76 -7.61 15.26 -4.10
C LYS A 76 -8.39 15.70 -5.32
N GLU A 77 -8.74 14.77 -6.20
CA GLU A 77 -9.52 15.08 -7.41
C GLU A 77 -10.92 15.60 -7.08
N GLU A 78 -11.60 14.98 -6.10
CA GLU A 78 -12.90 15.45 -5.63
C GLU A 78 -12.84 16.85 -5.00
N ALA A 79 -11.81 17.12 -4.18
CA ALA A 79 -11.60 18.43 -3.58
C ALA A 79 -11.36 19.52 -4.63
N GLU A 80 -10.54 19.23 -5.65
CA GLU A 80 -10.28 20.14 -6.76
C GLU A 80 -11.54 20.39 -7.61
N ARG A 81 -12.34 19.34 -7.87
CA ARG A 81 -13.62 19.48 -8.59
C ARG A 81 -14.57 20.40 -7.82
N LYS A 82 -14.76 20.15 -6.53
CA LYS A 82 -15.64 20.96 -5.67
C LYS A 82 -15.21 22.42 -5.62
N LYS A 83 -13.89 22.67 -5.56
CA LYS A 83 -13.33 24.02 -5.59
C LYS A 83 -13.62 24.74 -6.91
N ARG A 84 -13.52 24.05 -8.04
CA ARG A 84 -13.88 24.61 -9.36
C ARG A 84 -15.36 24.94 -9.44
N GLU A 85 -16.23 24.04 -9.00
CA GLU A 85 -17.67 24.26 -8.98
C GLU A 85 -18.06 25.50 -8.15
N GLU A 86 -17.40 25.71 -7.01
CA GLU A 86 -17.63 26.89 -6.17
C GLU A 86 -17.15 28.19 -6.85
N GLU A 87 -16.00 28.16 -7.53
CA GLU A 87 -15.49 29.32 -8.28
C GLU A 87 -16.38 29.66 -9.49
N ASP A 88 -16.86 28.66 -10.22
CA ASP A 88 -17.80 28.84 -11.33
C ASP A 88 -19.13 29.42 -10.84
N ALA A 89 -19.67 28.94 -9.72
CA ALA A 89 -20.88 29.49 -9.11
C ALA A 89 -20.70 30.97 -8.72
N LYS A 90 -19.58 31.33 -8.07
CA LYS A 90 -19.26 32.73 -7.73
C LYS A 90 -19.10 33.60 -8.96
N ARG A 91 -18.51 33.08 -10.04
CA ARG A 91 -18.36 33.83 -11.31
C ARG A 91 -19.73 34.06 -11.96
N ALA A 92 -20.59 33.06 -12.00
CA ALA A 92 -21.95 33.18 -12.53
C ALA A 92 -22.79 34.21 -11.75
N GLU A 93 -22.70 34.22 -10.43
CA GLU A 93 -23.40 35.19 -9.58
C GLU A 93 -22.92 36.62 -9.84
N LYS A 94 -21.60 36.83 -9.92
CA LYS A 94 -21.00 38.14 -10.27
C LYS A 94 -21.42 38.62 -11.66
N GLU A 95 -21.57 37.72 -12.63
CA GLU A 95 -22.01 38.09 -13.98
C GLU A 95 -23.48 38.51 -13.99
N LYS A 96 -24.36 37.78 -13.29
CA LYS A 96 -25.78 38.16 -13.13
C LYS A 96 -25.92 39.55 -12.49
N ALA A 97 -25.23 39.78 -11.38
CA ALA A 97 -25.25 41.08 -10.70
C ALA A 97 -24.75 42.23 -11.59
N ARG A 98 -23.76 41.98 -12.46
CA ARG A 98 -23.29 42.97 -13.44
C ARG A 98 -24.32 43.26 -14.53
N LYS A 99 -24.99 42.23 -15.06
CA LYS A 99 -26.06 42.37 -16.07
C LYS A 99 -27.25 43.15 -15.53
N GLU A 100 -27.75 42.81 -14.35
CA GLU A 100 -28.86 43.54 -13.70
C GLU A 100 -28.50 45.01 -13.45
N LYS A 101 -27.25 45.28 -13.02
CA LYS A 101 -26.78 46.66 -12.82
C LYS A 101 -26.72 47.44 -14.14
N HIS A 102 -26.33 46.79 -15.24
CA HIS A 102 -26.31 47.41 -16.57
C HIS A 102 -27.73 47.74 -17.06
N GLU A 103 -28.65 46.78 -16.99
CA GLU A 103 -30.06 46.98 -17.40
C GLU A 103 -30.74 48.08 -16.57
N SER A 104 -30.48 48.15 -15.26
CA SER A 104 -31.04 49.23 -14.42
C SER A 104 -30.54 50.63 -14.83
N LYS A 105 -29.29 50.74 -15.31
CA LYS A 105 -28.69 51.99 -15.76
C LYS A 105 -29.26 52.41 -17.12
N ASP A 106 -29.44 51.46 -18.04
CA ASP A 106 -30.08 51.73 -19.34
C ASP A 106 -31.54 52.13 -19.18
N ALA A 107 -32.29 51.48 -18.27
CA ALA A 107 -33.66 51.85 -17.95
C ALA A 107 -33.77 53.27 -17.36
N LYS A 108 -32.84 53.67 -16.48
CA LYS A 108 -32.77 55.04 -15.94
C LYS A 108 -32.47 56.07 -17.04
N LYS A 109 -31.46 55.83 -17.88
CA LYS A 109 -31.12 56.72 -19.00
C LYS A 109 -32.26 56.90 -20.00
N LYS A 110 -33.07 55.86 -20.25
CA LYS A 110 -34.27 55.95 -21.10
C LYS A 110 -35.39 56.80 -20.49
N LYS A 111 -35.56 56.78 -19.16
CA LYS A 111 -36.55 57.62 -18.46
C LYS A 111 -36.15 59.10 -18.41
N GLU A 112 -34.86 59.41 -18.35
CA GLU A 112 -34.35 60.79 -18.27
C GLU A 112 -34.38 61.55 -19.61
N LYS A 113 -34.51 60.83 -20.73
CA LYS A 113 -34.59 61.39 -22.10
C LYS A 113 -36.02 61.59 -22.61
N ARG A 114 -37.03 61.28 -21.80
CA ARG A 114 -38.46 61.38 -22.14
C ARG A 114 -39.09 62.53 -21.37
#